data_AF-A0A7W8K7A8-F1
#
_entry.id   AF-A0A7W8K7A8-F1
#
_cell.length_a   1.000
_cell.length_b   1.000
_cell.length_c   1.000
_cell.angle_alpha   90.00
_cell.angle_beta   90.00
_cell.angle_gamma   90.00
#
_symmetry.space_group_name_H-M   'P 1'
#
loop_
_entity.id
_entity.type
_entity.pdbx_description
1 polymer ?
#
loop_
_entity_poly.entity_id
_entity_poly.type
_entity_poly.pdbx_seq_one_letter_code
_entity_poly.pdbx_strand_id
1 'polypeptide(L)'
;MPANVNESVSESVGEGVAKTPQQLEEAKEAARRAFIAELWRRFEGLQEWAVSHWPDQKNPLSSADFVEARKEILSLRSPAGPLNQPENAAEPKPEEGGAQYLDTTPAPWP
;
A
#
# COMPACT_ATOMS: atom_id res chain seq x y z
N MET A 1 6.20 54.82 -38.55
CA MET A 1 4.97 54.46 -37.81
C MET A 1 4.59 53.04 -38.21
N PRO A 2 4.40 52.10 -37.25
CA PRO A 2 4.47 50.65 -37.47
C PRO A 2 3.10 49.93 -37.38
N ALA A 3 3.14 48.62 -37.62
CA ALA A 3 2.17 47.52 -37.37
C ALA A 3 1.86 46.79 -38.69
N ASN A 4 1.92 45.45 -38.80
CA ASN A 4 1.47 44.50 -37.81
C ASN A 4 2.21 43.15 -37.97
N VAL A 5 2.79 42.68 -36.87
CA VAL A 5 3.16 41.29 -36.63
C VAL A 5 1.87 40.52 -36.38
N ASN A 6 1.67 39.39 -37.05
CA ASN A 6 0.82 38.35 -36.47
C ASN A 6 1.32 36.97 -36.87
N GLU A 7 2.45 36.62 -36.28
CA GLU A 7 2.82 35.25 -36.00
C GLU A 7 1.90 34.78 -34.86
N SER A 8 0.90 33.98 -35.18
CA SER A 8 0.15 33.20 -34.19
C SER A 8 0.42 31.74 -34.49
N VAL A 9 1.62 31.30 -34.09
CA VAL A 9 1.86 29.91 -33.70
C VAL A 9 0.93 29.63 -32.53
N SER A 10 -0.21 29.00 -32.82
CA SER A 10 -1.01 28.33 -31.80
C SER A 10 -0.32 27.01 -31.44
N GLU A 11 0.84 27.11 -30.79
CA GLU A 11 1.28 26.07 -29.87
C GLU A 11 0.36 26.16 -28.65
N SER A 12 -0.72 25.37 -28.71
CA SER A 12 -1.44 24.97 -27.51
C SER A 12 -0.51 24.06 -26.72
N VAL A 13 0.32 24.72 -25.92
CA VAL A 13 1.08 24.17 -24.81
C VAL A 13 0.15 23.26 -24.01
N GLY A 14 0.65 22.05 -23.73
CA GLY A 14 -0.04 21.02 -22.99
C GLY A 14 -0.58 21.54 -21.68
N GLU A 15 -1.90 21.73 -21.65
CA GLU A 15 -2.64 22.03 -20.44
C GLU A 15 -2.62 20.77 -19.59
N GLY A 16 -1.87 20.82 -18.49
CA GLY A 16 -1.88 19.79 -17.46
C GLY A 16 -3.30 19.68 -16.92
N VAL A 17 -4.08 18.77 -17.52
CA VAL A 17 -5.40 18.40 -17.01
C VAL A 17 -5.14 17.78 -15.63
N ALA A 18 -5.32 18.58 -14.59
CA ALA A 18 -5.39 18.09 -13.23
C ALA A 18 -6.47 17.00 -13.22
N LYS A 19 -6.04 15.75 -13.06
CA LYS A 19 -6.95 14.59 -12.99
C LYS A 19 -8.04 14.90 -11.97
N THR A 20 -9.29 14.70 -12.34
CA THR A 20 -10.39 14.89 -11.39
C THR A 20 -10.20 13.97 -10.18
N PRO A 21 -10.75 14.31 -9.00
CA PRO A 21 -10.66 13.44 -7.83
C PRO A 21 -11.08 11.98 -8.12
N GLN A 22 -12.09 11.79 -8.98
CA GLN A 22 -12.52 10.46 -9.43
C GLN A 22 -11.43 9.74 -10.23
N GLN A 23 -10.81 10.40 -11.21
CA GLN A 23 -9.73 9.80 -12.01
C GLN A 23 -8.48 9.47 -11.18
N LEU A 24 -8.21 10.26 -10.13
CA LEU A 24 -7.11 9.99 -9.22
C LEU A 24 -7.38 8.73 -8.38
N GLU A 25 -8.59 8.56 -7.86
CA GLU A 25 -8.97 7.36 -7.11
C GLU A 25 -8.97 6.11 -8.00
N GLU A 26 -9.49 6.18 -9.22
CA GLU A 26 -9.42 5.09 -10.20
C GLU A 26 -7.98 4.69 -10.51
N ALA A 27 -7.08 5.67 -10.71
CA ALA A 27 -5.67 5.41 -10.95
C ALA A 27 -4.98 4.75 -9.74
N LYS A 28 -5.34 5.16 -8.51
CA LYS A 28 -4.84 4.53 -7.28
C LYS A 28 -5.34 3.10 -7.14
N GLU A 29 -6.62 2.84 -7.42
CA GLU A 29 -7.16 1.48 -7.41
C GLU A 29 -6.48 0.58 -8.44
N ALA A 30 -6.27 1.08 -9.65
CA ALA A 30 -5.55 0.35 -10.70
C ALA A 30 -4.10 0.03 -10.28
N ALA A 31 -3.40 1.02 -9.71
CA ALA A 31 -2.05 0.83 -9.18
C ALA A 31 -2.02 -0.19 -8.04
N ARG A 32 -2.99 -0.17 -7.14
CA ARG A 32 -3.11 -1.16 -6.05
C ARG A 32 -3.30 -2.58 -6.60
N ARG A 33 -4.18 -2.77 -7.58
CA ARG A 33 -4.42 -4.09 -8.19
C ARG A 33 -3.15 -4.61 -8.88
N ALA A 34 -2.45 -3.75 -9.62
CA ALA A 34 -1.18 -4.11 -10.26
C ALA A 34 -0.10 -4.48 -9.24
N PHE A 35 0.00 -3.71 -8.15
CA PHE A 35 0.91 -4.00 -7.05
C PHE A 35 0.63 -5.37 -6.41
N ILE A 36 -0.63 -5.66 -6.08
CA ILE A 36 -1.02 -6.93 -5.47
C ILE A 36 -0.72 -8.11 -6.40
N ALA A 37 -0.96 -7.96 -7.70
CA ALA A 37 -0.65 -9.01 -8.68
C ALA A 37 0.85 -9.30 -8.75
N GLU A 38 1.69 -8.26 -8.77
CA GLU A 38 3.14 -8.42 -8.78
C GLU A 38 3.68 -8.97 -7.44
N LEU A 39 3.13 -8.53 -6.32
CA LEU A 39 3.46 -9.04 -4.99
C LEU A 39 3.16 -10.54 -4.90
N TRP A 40 1.99 -10.97 -5.37
CA TRP A 40 1.61 -12.37 -5.43
C TRP A 40 2.60 -13.19 -6.27
N ARG A 41 2.92 -12.72 -7.48
CA ARG A 41 3.88 -13.38 -8.37
C ARG A 41 5.26 -13.55 -7.73
N ARG A 42 5.77 -12.51 -7.05
CA ARG A 42 7.05 -12.56 -6.34
C ARG A 42 7.01 -13.50 -5.15
N PHE A 43 5.90 -13.50 -4.42
CA PHE A 43 5.69 -14.36 -3.28
C PHE A 43 5.68 -15.85 -3.67
N GLU A 44 5.04 -16.19 -4.79
CA GLU A 44 5.07 -17.57 -5.30
C GLU A 44 6.50 -18.02 -5.63
N GLY A 45 7.28 -17.18 -6.31
CA GLY A 45 8.69 -17.48 -6.59
C GLY A 45 9.55 -17.60 -5.32
N LEU A 46 9.31 -16.75 -4.32
CA LEU A 46 9.97 -16.85 -3.02
C LEU A 46 9.61 -18.16 -2.32
N GLN A 47 8.34 -18.55 -2.33
CA GLN A 47 7.86 -19.77 -1.70
C GLN A 47 8.49 -21.01 -2.34
N GLU A 48 8.53 -21.08 -3.67
CA GLU A 48 9.18 -22.16 -4.41
C GLU A 48 10.67 -22.24 -4.09
N TRP A 49 11.36 -21.10 -4.08
CA TRP A 49 12.76 -21.02 -3.68
C TRP A 49 12.98 -21.51 -2.24
N ALA A 50 12.15 -21.06 -1.30
CA ALA A 50 12.28 -21.42 0.12
C ALA A 50 12.08 -22.92 0.35
N VAL A 51 11.07 -23.53 -0.28
CA VAL A 51 10.82 -24.97 -0.19
C VAL A 51 11.96 -25.79 -0.81
N SER A 52 12.51 -25.34 -1.95
CA SER A 52 13.58 -26.07 -2.65
C SER A 52 14.96 -25.92 -2.01
N HIS A 53 15.23 -24.82 -1.30
CA HIS A 53 16.54 -24.51 -0.71
C HIS A 53 16.56 -24.65 0.82
N TRP A 54 15.52 -25.23 1.40
CA TRP A 54 15.42 -25.38 2.85
C TRP A 54 16.56 -26.29 3.40
N PRO A 55 17.34 -25.82 4.38
CA PRO A 55 18.50 -26.58 4.88
C PRO A 55 18.11 -27.72 5.84
N ASP A 56 16.96 -27.62 6.55
CA ASP A 56 16.54 -28.65 7.51
C ASP A 56 15.60 -29.68 6.87
N GLN A 57 16.20 -30.74 6.33
CA GLN A 57 15.47 -31.84 5.70
C GLN A 57 14.66 -32.70 6.70
N LYS A 58 14.87 -32.56 8.01
CA LYS A 58 14.11 -33.30 9.02
C LYS A 58 12.75 -32.65 9.30
N ASN A 59 12.66 -31.34 9.12
CA ASN A 59 11.43 -30.56 9.22
C ASN A 59 11.23 -29.81 7.90
N PRO A 60 10.73 -30.48 6.85
CA PRO A 60 10.64 -29.88 5.53
C PRO A 60 9.64 -28.73 5.52
N LEU A 61 10.04 -27.61 4.94
CA LEU A 61 9.14 -26.51 4.66
C LEU A 61 8.15 -26.93 3.56
N SER A 62 6.87 -26.60 3.74
CA SER A 62 5.81 -26.93 2.80
C SER A 62 5.03 -25.68 2.39
N SER A 63 4.22 -25.80 1.34
CA SER A 63 3.31 -24.70 0.96
C SER A 63 2.27 -24.37 2.04
N ALA A 64 1.98 -25.28 2.96
CA ALA A 64 1.00 -25.06 4.03
C ALA A 64 1.50 -24.02 5.06
N ASP A 65 2.81 -23.93 5.23
CA ASP A 65 3.45 -23.00 6.19
C ASP A 65 3.29 -21.52 5.75
N PHE A 66 2.89 -21.29 4.51
CA PHE A 66 2.75 -19.97 3.89
C PHE A 66 1.30 -19.47 3.79
N VAL A 67 0.33 -20.21 4.35
CA VAL A 67 -1.10 -19.89 4.22
C VAL A 67 -1.44 -18.53 4.83
N GLU A 68 -0.87 -18.18 5.99
CA GLU A 68 -1.11 -16.86 6.60
C GLU A 68 -0.58 -15.71 5.75
N ALA A 69 0.63 -15.84 5.19
CA ALA A 69 1.19 -14.84 4.27
C ALA A 69 0.33 -14.67 3.01
N ARG A 70 -0.26 -15.75 2.47
CA ARG A 70 -1.20 -15.67 1.35
C ARG A 70 -2.47 -14.91 1.73
N LYS A 71 -3.02 -15.17 2.92
CA LYS A 71 -4.20 -14.47 3.43
C LYS A 71 -3.92 -12.97 3.58
N GLU A 72 -2.77 -12.61 4.14
CA GLU A 72 -2.32 -11.21 4.28
C GLU A 72 -2.25 -10.51 2.92
N ILE A 73 -1.59 -11.11 1.92
CA ILE A 73 -1.48 -10.55 0.56
C ILE A 73 -2.87 -10.38 -0.09
N LEU A 74 -3.77 -11.34 0.09
CA LEU A 74 -5.13 -11.25 -0.45
C LEU A 74 -5.97 -10.19 0.28
N SER A 75 -5.72 -9.96 1.57
CA SER A 75 -6.41 -8.95 2.39
C SER A 75 -6.17 -7.53 1.88
N LEU A 76 -5.00 -7.26 1.27
CA LEU A 76 -4.64 -5.96 0.67
C LEU A 76 -5.60 -5.51 -0.44
N ARG A 77 -6.37 -6.44 -1.03
CA ARG A 77 -7.40 -6.11 -2.03
C ARG A 77 -8.53 -5.28 -1.41
N SER A 78 -8.78 -5.45 -0.12
CA SER A 78 -9.77 -4.64 0.59
C SER A 78 -9.15 -3.29 1.00
N PRO A 79 -9.72 -2.15 0.56
CA PRO A 79 -9.30 -0.84 1.04
C PRO A 79 -9.42 -0.67 2.56
N ALA A 80 -10.30 -1.45 3.20
CA ALA A 80 -10.53 -1.44 4.65
C ALA A 80 -9.79 -2.58 5.39
N GLY A 81 -8.90 -3.31 4.69
CA GLY A 81 -8.12 -4.39 5.29
C GLY A 81 -7.19 -3.89 6.40
N PRO A 82 -6.82 -4.75 7.36
CA PRO A 82 -6.02 -4.38 8.52
C PRO A 82 -4.65 -3.77 8.15
N LEU A 83 -4.06 -4.19 7.02
CA LEU A 83 -2.81 -3.64 6.49
C LEU A 83 -2.95 -2.26 5.80
N ASN A 84 -4.18 -1.83 5.48
CA ASN A 84 -4.47 -0.50 4.93
C ASN A 84 -4.97 0.47 6.00
N GLN A 85 -5.20 0.00 7.24
CA GLN A 85 -5.40 0.93 8.35
C GLN A 85 -4.05 1.56 8.66
N PRO A 86 -3.96 2.90 8.75
CA PRO A 86 -2.78 3.50 9.32
C PRO A 86 -2.56 2.86 10.70
N GLU A 87 -1.31 2.52 11.03
CA GLU A 87 -0.88 2.11 12.37
C GLU A 87 -1.25 3.15 13.46
N ASN A 88 -1.71 4.33 13.04
CA ASN A 88 -2.38 5.38 13.80
C ASN A 88 -3.78 5.70 13.23
N ALA A 89 -4.62 4.70 12.94
CA ALA A 89 -6.06 4.92 12.88
C ALA A 89 -6.41 5.36 14.29
N ALA A 90 -6.47 6.68 14.49
CA ALA A 90 -6.51 7.33 15.80
C ALA A 90 -7.39 6.48 16.72
N GLU A 91 -6.79 5.97 17.80
CA GLU A 91 -7.60 5.38 18.86
C GLU A 91 -8.76 6.35 19.08
N PRO A 92 -10.03 5.87 19.03
CA PRO A 92 -11.18 6.74 19.15
C PRO A 92 -10.95 7.64 20.35
N LYS A 93 -11.35 8.91 20.26
CA LYS A 93 -11.10 9.80 21.41
C LYS A 93 -11.70 9.17 22.67
N PRO A 94 -11.22 9.52 23.88
CA PRO A 94 -11.80 9.01 25.12
C PRO A 94 -13.34 9.10 25.17
N GLU A 95 -13.90 10.16 24.59
CA GLU A 95 -15.34 10.41 24.42
C GLU A 95 -16.06 9.49 23.41
N GLU A 96 -15.32 8.82 22.53
CA GLU A 96 -15.78 7.85 21.52
C GLU A 96 -15.43 6.39 21.91
N GLY A 97 -14.85 6.17 23.09
CA GLY A 97 -14.57 4.85 23.65
C GLY A 97 -13.14 4.33 23.47
N GLY A 98 -12.16 5.18 23.16
CA GLY A 98 -10.75 4.76 23.17
C GLY A 98 -10.07 4.86 24.55
N ALA A 99 -8.76 4.64 24.55
CA ALA A 99 -7.97 4.47 25.77
C ALA A 99 -8.06 5.69 26.70
N GLN A 100 -8.43 5.44 27.96
CA GLN A 100 -8.53 6.45 29.02
C GLN A 100 -7.23 6.60 29.84
N TYR A 101 -6.22 5.79 29.51
CA TYR A 101 -4.99 5.68 30.25
C TYR A 101 -3.82 6.06 29.34
N LEU A 102 -2.86 6.77 29.91
CA LEU A 102 -1.59 7.07 29.25
C LEU A 102 -0.56 6.08 29.80
N ASP A 103 0.12 5.34 28.93
CA ASP A 103 1.24 4.51 29.35
C ASP A 103 2.40 5.40 29.76
N THR A 104 2.42 5.79 31.03
CA THR A 104 3.58 6.42 31.62
C THR A 104 4.55 5.30 31.95
N THR A 105 5.50 5.01 31.06
CA THR A 105 6.67 4.22 31.45
C THR A 105 7.33 4.93 32.63
N PRO A 106 7.21 4.41 33.87
CA PRO A 106 7.78 5.11 35.01
C PRO A 106 9.30 5.10 34.84
N ALA A 107 9.97 6.20 35.21
CA ALA A 107 11.43 6.21 35.27
C ALA A 107 11.91 5.03 36.12
N PRO A 108 12.99 4.31 35.72
CA PRO A 108 13.47 3.17 36.47
C PRO A 108 13.80 3.61 37.91
N TRP A 109 13.26 2.87 38.89
CA TRP A 109 13.58 3.10 40.30
C TRP A 109 15.08 2.87 40.54
N PRO A 110 15.74 3.70 41.37
CA PRO A 110 17.17 3.61 41.66
C PRO A 110 17.57 2.33 42.39
#